data_AF-A0A5C4QS72-F1
#
_entry.id   AF-A0A5C4QS72-F1
#
_cell.length_a   1.000
_cell.length_b   1.000
_cell.length_c   1.000
_cell.angle_alpha   90.00
_cell.angle_beta   90.00
_cell.angle_gamma   90.00
#
_symmetry.space_group_name_H-M   'P 1'
#
loop_
_entity.id
_entity.type
_entity.pdbx_description
1 polymer ?
#
loop_
_entity_poly.entity_id
_entity_poly.type
_entity_poly.pdbx_seq_one_letter_code
_entity_poly.pdbx_strand_id
1 'polypeptide(L)' 'MENTSFEIVKQIILNDQLEKPKKLVLQVVEERLSDCDKEQIKCALLKNISQNNYGYPPDELAKLACKAILAIQVYGN' A
#
# COMPACT_ATOMS: atom_id res chain seq x y z
N MET A 1 10.40 -10.72 -6.75
CA MET A 1 10.63 -9.95 -8.00
C MET A 1 10.62 -10.86 -9.22
N GLU A 2 11.41 -11.93 -9.27
CA GLU A 2 11.47 -12.83 -10.44
C GLU A 2 10.11 -13.42 -10.86
N ASN A 3 9.32 -13.90 -9.90
CA ASN A 3 8.04 -14.56 -10.17
C ASN A 3 6.99 -13.62 -10.81
N THR A 4 7.01 -12.35 -10.42
CA THR A 4 6.13 -11.31 -10.99
C THR A 4 6.51 -11.01 -12.44
N SER A 5 7.82 -10.95 -12.73
CA SER A 5 8.33 -10.76 -14.10
C SER A 5 7.94 -11.92 -15.02
N PHE A 6 8.00 -13.16 -14.53
CA PHE A 6 7.59 -14.34 -15.32
C PHE A 6 6.11 -14.32 -15.68
N GLU A 7 5.22 -13.96 -14.75
CA GLU A 7 3.78 -13.93 -15.04
C GLU A 7 3.42 -12.80 -16.02
N ILE A 8 4.12 -11.66 -15.96
CA ILE A 8 3.97 -10.55 -16.93
C ILE A 8 4.41 -11.00 -18.32
N VAL A 9 5.58 -11.62 -18.45
CA VAL A 9 6.09 -12.14 -19.73
C VAL A 9 5.13 -13.16 -20.33
N LYS A 10 4.58 -14.06 -19.52
CA LYS A 10 3.59 -15.06 -19.95
C LYS A 10 2.31 -14.41 -20.49
N GLN A 11 1.79 -13.38 -19.84
CA GLN A 11 0.60 -12.66 -20.32
C GLN A 11 0.87 -11.91 -21.63
N ILE A 12 2.06 -11.34 -21.81
CA ILE A 12 2.44 -10.68 -23.07
C ILE A 12 2.44 -11.69 -24.23
N ILE A 13 3.09 -12.85 -24.04
CA ILE A 13 3.16 -13.91 -25.05
C ILE A 13 1.76 -14.43 -25.41
N LEU A 14 0.89 -14.67 -24.42
CA LEU A 14 -0.46 -15.17 -24.67
C LEU A 14 -1.33 -14.17 -25.44
N ASN A 15 -1.19 -12.86 -25.19
CA ASN A 15 -1.98 -11.85 -25.89
C ASN A 15 -1.49 -11.62 -27.33
N ASP A 16 -0.20 -11.77 -27.59
CA ASP A 16 0.39 -11.75 -28.94
C ASP A 16 -0.11 -12.96 -29.77
N GLN A 17 -0.06 -14.16 -29.20
CA GLN A 17 -0.53 -15.41 -29.85
C GLN A 17 -2.03 -15.44 -30.17
N LEU A 18 -2.85 -14.68 -29.45
CA LEU A 18 -4.31 -14.68 -29.60
C LEU A 18 -4.82 -13.61 -30.58
N GLU A 19 -3.93 -12.84 -31.24
CA GLU A 19 -4.24 -11.71 -32.15
C GLU A 19 -5.23 -10.69 -31.56
N LYS A 20 -5.41 -10.72 -30.24
CA LYS A 20 -6.29 -9.87 -29.46
C LYS A 20 -5.43 -9.20 -28.41
N PRO A 21 -4.71 -8.12 -28.75
CA PRO A 21 -4.01 -7.36 -27.73
C PRO A 21 -5.08 -6.75 -26.83
N LYS A 22 -5.36 -7.38 -25.69
CA LYS A 22 -5.88 -6.64 -24.55
C LYS A 22 -4.92 -5.48 -24.39
N LYS A 23 -5.44 -4.24 -24.35
CA LYS A 23 -4.64 -3.04 -24.09
C LYS A 23 -3.99 -3.19 -22.71
N LEU A 24 -2.89 -3.91 -22.65
CA LEU A 24 -2.09 -4.16 -21.47
C LEU A 24 -1.23 -2.92 -21.29
N VAL A 25 -1.69 -2.03 -20.41
CA VAL A 25 -0.89 -0.91 -19.96
C VAL A 25 -0.07 -1.39 -18.77
N LEU A 26 1.24 -1.52 -18.98
CA LEU A 26 2.19 -1.77 -17.91
C LEU A 26 2.33 -0.49 -17.09
N GLN A 27 1.57 -0.40 -15.99
CA GLN A 27 1.71 0.68 -15.02
C GLN A 27 2.60 0.19 -13.90
N VAL A 28 3.89 0.55 -13.96
CA VAL A 28 4.79 0.42 -12.81
C VAL A 28 4.37 1.49 -11.82
N VAL A 29 3.70 1.05 -10.76
CA VAL A 29 3.23 1.93 -9.68
C VAL A 29 4.31 1.92 -8.60
N GLU A 30 5.38 2.66 -8.86
CA GLU A 30 6.26 3.11 -7.79
C GLU A 30 5.48 4.16 -6.99
N GLU A 31 5.57 4.14 -5.66
CA GLU A 31 4.91 5.09 -4.73
C GLU A 31 3.46 4.79 -4.28
N ARG A 32 2.97 3.55 -4.38
CA ARG A 32 1.71 3.15 -3.72
C ARG A 32 1.90 2.06 -2.68
N LEU A 33 1.32 2.28 -1.50
CA LEU A 33 1.10 1.23 -0.52
C LEU A 33 -0.15 0.46 -0.89
N SER A 34 -0.10 -0.87 -0.84
CA SER A 34 -1.32 -1.67 -0.95
C SER A 34 -2.23 -1.41 0.26
N ASP A 35 -3.51 -1.73 0.14
CA ASP A 35 -4.45 -1.63 1.28
C ASP A 35 -3.99 -2.48 2.48
N CYS A 36 -3.36 -3.62 2.21
CA CYS A 36 -2.76 -4.48 3.24
C CYS A 36 -1.61 -3.76 3.96
N ASP A 37 -0.69 -3.14 3.21
CA ASP A 37 0.44 -2.40 3.80
C ASP A 37 -0.06 -1.22 4.66
N LYS A 38 -1.06 -0.49 4.16
CA LYS A 38 -1.71 0.61 4.90
C LYS A 38 -2.28 0.10 6.22
N GLU A 39 -2.97 -1.04 6.22
CA GLU A 39 -3.58 -1.60 7.42
C GLU A 39 -2.54 -2.10 8.42
N GLN A 40 -1.45 -2.71 7.94
CA GLN A 40 -0.33 -3.12 8.79
C GLN A 40 0.34 -1.92 9.47
N ILE A 41 0.54 -0.83 8.74
CA ILE A 41 1.14 0.40 9.29
C ILE A 41 0.22 1.03 10.34
N LYS A 42 -1.10 1.11 10.10
CA LYS A 42 -2.06 1.60 11.11
C LYS A 42 -2.03 0.75 12.38
N CYS A 43 -2.02 -0.58 12.24
CA CYS A 43 -1.92 -1.49 13.37
C CYS A 43 -0.62 -1.29 14.15
N ALA A 44 0.51 -1.17 13.45
CA ALA A 44 1.82 -0.92 14.07
C ALA A 44 1.85 0.42 14.82
N LEU A 45 1.29 1.48 14.23
CA LEU A 45 1.16 2.79 14.86
C LEU A 45 0.37 2.70 16.16
N LEU A 46 -0.84 2.12 16.14
CA LEU A 46 -1.69 1.99 17.32
C LEU A 46 -1.04 1.14 18.41
N LYS A 47 -0.37 0.05 18.02
CA LYS A 47 0.39 -0.78 18.95
C LYS A 47 1.53 0.01 19.60
N ASN A 48 2.29 0.76 18.81
CA ASN A 48 3.38 1.61 19.31
C ASN A 48 2.83 2.66 20.30
N ILE A 49 1.72 3.31 19.96
CA ILE A 49 1.02 4.28 20.82
C ILE A 49 0.60 3.64 22.15
N SER A 50 0.03 2.43 22.11
CA SER A 50 -0.44 1.74 23.32
C SER A 50 0.68 1.27 24.25
N GLN A 51 1.88 1.06 23.71
CA GLN A 51 3.01 0.49 24.44
C GLN A 51 4.00 1.54 24.98
N ASN A 52 3.93 2.78 24.49
CA ASN A 52 4.86 3.83 24.84
C ASN A 52 4.14 5.03 25.44
N ASN A 53 4.77 5.65 26.43
CA ASN A 53 4.32 6.94 26.95
C ASN A 53 5.06 8.06 26.24
N TYR A 54 4.34 8.85 25.43
CA TYR A 54 4.92 9.96 24.66
C TYR A 54 4.87 11.30 25.41
N GLY A 55 4.29 11.34 26.62
CA GLY A 55 4.16 12.56 27.40
C GLY A 55 3.11 13.55 26.87
N TYR A 56 2.33 13.17 25.85
CA TYR A 56 1.20 13.96 25.37
C TYR A 56 -0.04 13.74 26.24
N PRO A 57 -0.87 14.78 26.43
CA PRO A 57 -2.24 14.60 26.91
C PRO A 57 -3.01 13.57 26.06
N PRO A 58 -3.92 12.77 26.65
CA PRO A 58 -4.65 11.74 25.92
C PRO A 58 -5.42 12.26 24.70
N ASP A 59 -5.99 13.45 24.79
CA ASP A 59 -6.77 14.06 23.70
C ASP A 59 -5.86 14.52 22.54
N GLU A 60 -4.68 15.04 22.86
CA GLU A 60 -3.68 15.45 21.87
C GLU A 60 -3.08 14.24 21.15
N LEU A 61 -2.75 13.19 21.90
CA LEU A 61 -2.28 11.92 21.36
C LEU A 61 -3.31 11.30 20.41
N ALA A 62 -4.58 11.29 20.81
CA ALA A 62 -5.67 10.80 19.96
C ALA A 62 -5.80 11.61 18.65
N LYS A 63 -5.75 12.95 18.73
CA LYS A 63 -5.80 13.82 17.54
C LYS A 63 -4.64 13.54 16.58
N LEU A 64 -3.42 13.37 17.10
CA LEU A 64 -2.23 13.05 16.30
C LEU A 64 -2.35 11.66 15.66
N ALA A 65 -2.81 10.66 16.40
CA ALA A 65 -3.06 9.31 15.89
C ALA A 65 -4.08 9.31 14.74
N CYS A 66 -5.21 10.01 14.91
CA CYS A 66 -6.21 10.14 13.85
C CYS A 66 -5.64 10.80 12.59
N LYS A 67 -4.85 11.88 12.73
CA LYS A 67 -4.18 12.53 11.60
C LYS A 67 -3.24 11.58 10.86
N ALA A 68 -2.44 10.81 11.60
CA ALA A 68 -1.53 9.84 11.01
C ALA A 68 -2.27 8.72 10.26
N ILE A 69 -3.36 8.18 10.83
CA ILE A 69 -4.19 7.17 10.18
C ILE A 69 -4.80 7.69 8.88
N LEU A 70 -5.30 8.93 8.87
CA LEU A 70 -5.84 9.56 7.66
C LEU A 70 -4.77 9.76 6.60
N ALA A 71 -3.56 10.19 6.99
CA ALA A 71 -2.44 10.34 6.07
C ALA A 71 -2.04 9.00 5.43
N ILE A 72 -2.01 7.91 6.20
CA ILE A 72 -1.75 6.55 5.69
C ILE A 72 -2.85 6.10 4.72
N GLN A 73 -4.11 6.39 5.03
CA GLN A 73 -5.24 5.98 4.20
C GLN A 73 -5.16 6.55 2.78
N VAL A 74 -4.78 7.83 2.66
CA VAL A 74 -4.70 8.54 1.37
C VAL A 74 -3.36 8.36 0.66
N TYR A 75 -2.35 7.76 1.30
CA TYR A 75 -1.02 7.62 0.72
C TYR A 75 -1.06 6.75 -0.55
N GLY A 76 -0.56 7.30 -1.65
CA GLY A 76 -0.57 6.62 -2.94
C GLY A 76 -1.97 6.44 -3.57
N ASN A 77 -3.03 7.06 -3.08
CA ASN A 77 -4.32 7.08 -3.79
C ASN A 77 -4.36 8.15 -4.88
#